data_AF-A0A3P3W5T6-F1
#
_entry.id   AF-A0A3P3W5T6-F1
#
_cell.length_a   1.000
_cell.length_b   1.000
_cell.length_c   1.000
_cell.angle_alpha   90.00
_cell.angle_beta   90.00
_cell.angle_gamma   90.00
#
_symmetry.space_group_name_H-M   'P 1'
#
loop_
_entity.id
_entity.type
_entity.pdbx_description
1 polymer ?
#
loop_
_entity_poly.entity_id
_entity_poly.type
_entity_poly.pdbx_seq_one_letter_code
_entity_poly.pdbx_strand_id
1 'polypeptide(L)'
;MDNEVKKLDLENVTFINNSGEISVEIKKDIPEKFYKYYSLNERSNQVLENVSLFFSHAYLVNDLMDGNFMLWNLEEFIEKYSNDTQTKFDSESFKQTSIVQFRNEFLKYRGILSLTEGYQNELFWIHYTNEKGYCIELNSSKLKNFFDEKYASDIMLFPINYKKLEILNLNKVAIFEERTSIFKQTVDINLPIIYSFSVKDEFWKYENEWRFLLKKKDFKHMNNPLDIISKEEKKIDEENLTSRNIEIPINVIDKIILAPVFFNNHIFHKKTLESGNEKFWFTKSDVNDIYKFFKILLEKYHDKIFQVDKVLNYDDNSVNRVLRYKIQIIKLSVDYVIIKKAEIKY
;
A
#
# COMPACT_ATOMS: atom_id res chain seq x y z
N MET A 1 8.94 -31.93 -22.75
CA MET A 1 9.34 -30.54 -22.49
C MET A 1 9.32 -30.40 -21.00
N ASP A 2 10.49 -30.35 -20.38
CA ASP A 2 10.57 -30.05 -18.95
C ASP A 2 10.24 -28.55 -18.82
N ASN A 3 9.16 -28.23 -18.10
CA ASN A 3 8.82 -26.84 -17.81
C ASN A 3 9.98 -26.25 -16.99
N GLU A 4 10.65 -25.25 -17.53
CA GLU A 4 11.77 -24.61 -16.84
C GLU A 4 11.23 -23.81 -15.65
N VAL A 5 11.42 -24.37 -14.45
CA VAL A 5 11.05 -23.68 -13.20
C VAL A 5 12.16 -22.70 -12.84
N LYS A 6 11.84 -21.41 -12.78
CA LYS A 6 12.74 -20.35 -12.30
C LYS A 6 12.36 -19.90 -10.91
N LYS A 7 13.35 -19.43 -10.13
CA LYS A 7 13.13 -18.91 -8.78
C LYS A 7 13.82 -17.56 -8.60
N LEU A 8 13.13 -16.64 -7.94
CA LEU A 8 13.70 -15.43 -7.36
C LEU A 8 13.74 -15.62 -5.85
N ASP A 9 14.93 -15.95 -5.33
CA ASP A 9 15.13 -16.23 -3.92
C ASP A 9 15.62 -14.99 -3.19
N LEU A 10 14.80 -14.46 -2.28
CA LEU A 10 15.12 -13.31 -1.43
C LEU A 10 15.14 -13.73 0.04
N GLU A 11 15.62 -12.85 0.91
CA GLU A 11 15.76 -13.12 2.35
C GLU A 11 14.43 -13.54 3.00
N ASN A 12 13.36 -12.78 2.75
CA ASN A 12 12.07 -12.96 3.42
C ASN A 12 11.03 -13.75 2.59
N VAL A 13 11.31 -14.03 1.33
CA VAL A 13 10.35 -14.65 0.40
C VAL A 13 11.07 -15.27 -0.81
N THR A 14 10.53 -16.38 -1.31
CA THR A 14 10.91 -16.95 -2.61
C THR A 14 9.72 -16.84 -3.55
N PHE A 15 9.95 -16.30 -4.75
CA PHE A 15 8.97 -16.36 -5.83
C PHE A 15 9.37 -17.46 -6.81
N ILE A 16 8.45 -18.34 -7.14
CA ILE A 16 8.67 -19.46 -8.05
C ILE A 16 7.81 -19.24 -9.28
N ASN A 17 8.42 -19.34 -10.45
CA ASN A 17 7.73 -19.27 -11.73
C ASN A 17 7.78 -20.63 -12.40
N ASN A 18 6.61 -21.22 -12.62
CA ASN A 18 6.43 -22.44 -13.38
C ASN A 18 5.66 -22.11 -14.66
N SER A 19 6.38 -21.73 -15.72
CA SER A 19 5.81 -21.41 -17.04
C SER A 19 4.65 -20.40 -17.02
N GLY A 20 4.81 -19.29 -16.29
CA GLY A 20 3.81 -18.22 -16.20
C GLY A 20 3.02 -18.20 -14.90
N GLU A 21 2.97 -19.33 -14.19
CA GLU A 21 2.29 -19.42 -12.90
C GLU A 21 3.26 -19.07 -11.77
N ILE A 22 2.93 -18.01 -11.03
CA ILE A 22 3.72 -17.55 -9.90
C ILE A 22 3.16 -18.10 -8.60
N SER A 23 4.00 -18.77 -7.83
CA SER A 23 3.74 -19.07 -6.42
C SER A 23 4.69 -18.30 -5.50
N VAL A 24 4.20 -18.00 -4.29
CA VAL A 24 4.93 -17.21 -3.29
C VAL A 24 5.16 -18.07 -2.05
N GLU A 25 6.42 -18.32 -1.71
CA GLU A 25 6.84 -18.99 -0.49
C GLU A 25 7.38 -17.94 0.50
N ILE A 26 6.56 -17.57 1.48
CA ILE A 26 6.92 -16.57 2.49
C ILE A 26 7.81 -17.23 3.55
N LYS A 27 9.00 -16.67 3.80
CA LYS A 27 9.95 -17.14 4.83
C LYS A 27 9.84 -16.37 6.14
N LYS A 28 9.34 -15.13 6.09
CA LYS A 28 9.08 -14.28 7.25
C LYS A 28 7.70 -14.57 7.83
N ASP A 29 7.58 -14.66 9.15
CA ASP A 29 6.28 -14.81 9.80
C ASP A 29 5.35 -13.65 9.43
N ILE A 30 4.15 -13.98 8.95
CA ILE A 30 3.12 -12.98 8.66
C ILE A 30 2.66 -12.40 10.01
N PRO A 31 2.71 -11.07 10.21
CA PRO A 31 2.28 -10.48 11.48
C PRO A 31 0.79 -10.74 11.71
N GLU A 32 0.37 -10.88 12.97
CA GLU A 32 -1.06 -11.06 13.28
C GLU A 32 -1.92 -9.86 12.87
N LYS A 33 -1.30 -8.67 12.85
CA LYS A 33 -1.92 -7.39 12.50
C LYS A 33 -1.12 -6.67 11.43
N PHE A 34 -1.86 -6.05 10.52
CA PHE A 34 -1.34 -5.04 9.61
C PHE A 34 -1.87 -3.67 9.97
N TYR A 35 -1.12 -2.64 9.61
CA TYR A 35 -1.47 -1.26 9.91
C TYR A 35 -1.42 -0.41 8.64
N LYS A 36 -2.40 0.49 8.50
CA LYS A 36 -2.45 1.48 7.42
C LYS A 36 -2.77 2.86 7.96
N TYR A 37 -1.96 3.83 7.57
CA TYR A 37 -2.02 5.20 8.08
C TYR A 37 -2.75 6.09 7.09
N TYR A 38 -3.57 7.00 7.64
CA TYR A 38 -4.39 7.92 6.88
C TYR A 38 -4.29 9.33 7.46
N SER A 39 -4.17 10.29 6.55
CA SER A 39 -4.43 11.70 6.88
C SER A 39 -5.92 11.91 7.06
N LEU A 40 -6.29 12.97 7.76
CA LEU A 40 -7.69 13.33 7.97
C LEU A 40 -8.16 14.24 6.83
N ASN A 41 -8.89 13.68 5.86
CA ASN A 41 -9.46 14.39 4.71
C ASN A 41 -10.64 13.60 4.13
N GLU A 42 -11.36 14.21 3.19
CA GLU A 42 -12.52 13.60 2.53
C GLU A 42 -12.23 12.21 1.93
N ARG A 43 -11.11 12.04 1.22
CA ARG A 43 -10.74 10.75 0.59
C ARG A 43 -10.55 9.65 1.62
N SER A 44 -9.85 9.96 2.71
CA SER A 44 -9.64 9.00 3.80
C SER A 44 -10.93 8.70 4.55
N ASN A 45 -11.83 9.69 4.70
CA ASN A 45 -13.16 9.47 5.26
C ASN A 45 -14.00 8.53 4.39
N GLN A 46 -13.94 8.66 3.07
CA GLN A 46 -14.62 7.75 2.13
C GLN A 46 -14.10 6.31 2.25
N VAL A 47 -12.80 6.13 2.51
CA VAL A 47 -12.22 4.79 2.74
C VAL A 47 -12.85 4.11 3.96
N LEU A 48 -12.99 4.84 5.09
CA LEU A 48 -13.64 4.33 6.29
C LEU A 48 -15.15 4.13 6.11
N GLU A 49 -15.81 5.07 5.44
CA GLU A 49 -17.24 5.03 5.15
C GLU A 49 -17.58 3.81 4.29
N ASN A 50 -16.81 3.54 3.24
CA ASN A 50 -17.02 2.41 2.35
C ASN A 50 -16.42 1.10 2.87
N VAL A 51 -15.71 1.15 4.01
CA VAL A 51 -15.02 -0.02 4.58
C VAL A 51 -14.09 -0.63 3.51
N SER A 52 -13.21 0.19 2.96
CA SER A 52 -12.40 -0.18 1.79
C SER A 52 -10.91 0.01 2.05
N LEU A 53 -10.07 -0.52 1.16
CA LEU A 53 -8.64 -0.25 1.10
C LEU A 53 -8.27 0.24 -0.30
N PHE A 54 -7.44 1.29 -0.35
CA PHE A 54 -6.97 1.86 -1.60
C PHE A 54 -5.73 1.12 -2.11
N PHE A 55 -5.79 0.64 -3.36
CA PHE A 55 -4.68 0.01 -4.05
C PHE A 55 -3.99 1.01 -4.98
N SER A 56 -2.84 1.52 -4.55
CA SER A 56 -2.04 2.49 -5.30
C SER A 56 -1.60 1.95 -6.65
N HIS A 57 -1.57 2.81 -7.67
CA HIS A 57 -0.73 2.55 -8.84
C HIS A 57 0.75 2.64 -8.43
N ALA A 58 1.64 2.00 -9.19
CA ALA A 58 3.09 2.08 -8.92
C ALA A 58 3.61 3.53 -8.90
N TYR A 59 3.01 4.44 -9.66
CA TYR A 59 3.40 5.86 -9.66
C TYR A 59 2.95 6.65 -8.41
N LEU A 60 2.18 6.05 -7.50
CA LEU A 60 1.68 6.70 -6.28
C LEU A 60 2.28 6.13 -4.98
N VAL A 61 3.17 5.16 -5.09
CA VAL A 61 3.94 4.67 -3.94
C VAL A 61 5.11 5.62 -3.65
N ASN A 62 5.70 5.54 -2.47
CA ASN A 62 6.70 6.53 -2.04
C ASN A 62 8.06 6.38 -2.71
N ASP A 63 8.41 5.18 -3.16
CA ASP A 63 9.70 4.92 -3.79
C ASP A 63 9.56 4.99 -5.32
N LEU A 64 10.32 5.86 -5.96
CA LEU A 64 10.35 6.00 -7.43
C LEU A 64 10.91 4.75 -8.13
N MET A 65 11.57 3.85 -7.38
CA MET A 65 12.06 2.57 -7.89
C MET A 65 11.00 1.48 -7.88
N ASP A 66 9.87 1.67 -7.19
CA ASP A 66 8.79 0.69 -7.15
C ASP A 66 8.11 0.58 -8.53
N GLY A 67 8.04 -0.65 -9.06
CA GLY A 67 7.52 -0.91 -10.40
C GLY A 67 8.37 -0.33 -11.53
N ASN A 68 9.62 0.07 -11.23
CA ASN A 68 10.54 0.62 -12.20
C ASN A 68 11.39 -0.50 -12.83
N PHE A 69 11.33 -0.61 -14.16
CA PHE A 69 12.01 -1.66 -14.92
C PHE A 69 13.44 -1.28 -15.35
N MET A 70 13.93 -0.10 -14.93
CA MET A 70 15.28 0.37 -15.27
C MET A 70 16.41 -0.48 -14.67
N LEU A 71 16.12 -1.26 -13.62
CA LEU A 71 17.08 -2.19 -13.02
C LEU A 71 17.27 -3.47 -13.87
N TRP A 72 16.59 -3.62 -15.00
CA TRP A 72 16.78 -4.79 -15.86
C TRP A 72 17.98 -4.57 -16.80
N ASN A 73 18.97 -5.47 -16.72
CA ASN A 73 19.97 -5.60 -17.76
C ASN A 73 19.38 -6.42 -18.91
N LEU A 74 19.23 -5.76 -20.06
CA LEU A 74 18.65 -6.30 -21.29
C LEU A 74 19.70 -6.56 -22.38
N GLU A 75 20.98 -6.28 -22.15
CA GLU A 75 22.01 -6.31 -23.20
C GLU A 75 22.07 -7.66 -23.91
N GLU A 76 22.27 -8.74 -23.15
CA GLU A 76 22.32 -10.10 -23.70
C GLU A 76 20.98 -10.52 -24.33
N PHE A 77 19.85 -10.07 -23.76
CA PHE A 77 18.52 -10.34 -24.32
C PHE A 77 18.35 -9.69 -25.69
N ILE A 78 18.72 -8.40 -25.80
CA ILE A 78 18.63 -7.62 -27.03
C ILE A 78 19.59 -8.18 -28.09
N GLU A 79 20.80 -8.59 -27.70
CA GLU A 79 21.75 -9.23 -28.60
C GLU A 79 21.17 -10.54 -29.16
N LYS A 80 20.66 -11.42 -28.30
CA LYS A 80 20.03 -12.68 -28.72
C LYS A 80 18.83 -12.42 -29.65
N TYR A 81 17.93 -11.53 -29.24
CA TYR A 81 16.73 -11.18 -30.02
C TYR A 81 17.10 -10.55 -31.38
N SER A 82 18.14 -9.72 -31.42
CA SER A 82 18.63 -9.13 -32.67
C SER A 82 19.17 -10.19 -33.62
N ASN A 83 19.91 -11.16 -33.10
CA ASN A 83 20.43 -12.29 -33.88
C ASN A 83 19.29 -13.17 -34.41
N ASP A 84 18.29 -13.48 -33.59
CA ASP A 84 17.17 -14.37 -33.94
C ASP A 84 16.20 -13.76 -34.97
N THR A 85 16.02 -12.43 -34.90
CA THR A 85 15.14 -11.66 -35.80
C THR A 85 15.88 -11.02 -36.98
N GLN A 86 17.21 -11.15 -37.05
CA GLN A 86 18.07 -10.45 -38.02
C GLN A 86 17.84 -8.93 -38.08
N THR A 87 17.36 -8.34 -36.98
CA THR A 87 17.06 -6.92 -36.85
C THR A 87 17.98 -6.33 -35.81
N LYS A 88 18.74 -5.28 -36.14
CA LYS A 88 19.58 -4.60 -35.16
C LYS A 88 18.73 -3.63 -34.34
N PHE A 89 18.73 -3.82 -33.03
CA PHE A 89 18.13 -2.87 -32.10
C PHE A 89 19.22 -2.08 -31.39
N ASP A 90 19.03 -0.76 -31.30
CA ASP A 90 19.77 0.06 -30.35
C ASP A 90 19.21 -0.18 -28.94
N SER A 91 20.08 -0.51 -27.99
CA SER A 91 19.68 -0.91 -26.64
C SER A 91 18.94 0.21 -25.91
N GLU A 92 19.40 1.45 -26.08
CA GLU A 92 18.78 2.61 -25.44
C GLU A 92 17.40 2.90 -26.05
N SER A 93 17.31 2.91 -27.39
CA SER A 93 16.03 3.06 -28.10
C SER A 93 15.02 1.97 -27.71
N PHE A 94 15.45 0.71 -27.59
CA PHE A 94 14.59 -0.40 -27.18
C PHE A 94 14.05 -0.21 -25.76
N LYS A 95 14.90 0.24 -24.82
CA LYS A 95 14.50 0.59 -23.45
C LYS A 95 13.48 1.73 -23.43
N GLN A 96 13.75 2.82 -24.15
CA GLN A 96 12.91 4.03 -24.13
C GLN A 96 11.55 3.83 -24.81
N THR A 97 11.44 2.87 -25.74
CA THR A 97 10.19 2.61 -26.48
C THR A 97 9.46 1.39 -25.93
N SER A 98 10.03 0.20 -26.13
CA SER A 98 9.35 -1.07 -25.91
C SER A 98 9.14 -1.37 -24.43
N ILE A 99 10.14 -1.12 -23.59
CA ILE A 99 10.02 -1.36 -22.14
C ILE A 99 9.08 -0.35 -21.47
N VAL A 100 9.14 0.92 -21.87
CA VAL A 100 8.22 1.94 -21.34
C VAL A 100 6.78 1.63 -21.72
N GLN A 101 6.51 1.28 -22.99
CA GLN A 101 5.18 0.89 -23.44
C GLN A 101 4.68 -0.37 -22.71
N PHE A 102 5.53 -1.40 -22.61
CA PHE A 102 5.21 -2.61 -21.87
C PHE A 102 4.90 -2.32 -20.39
N ARG A 103 5.73 -1.49 -19.74
CA ARG A 103 5.52 -1.06 -18.35
C ARG A 103 4.17 -0.39 -18.19
N ASN A 104 3.83 0.57 -19.04
CA ASN A 104 2.56 1.29 -18.95
C ASN A 104 1.35 0.35 -19.11
N GLU A 105 1.40 -0.60 -20.05
CA GLU A 105 0.33 -1.59 -20.23
C GLU A 105 0.26 -2.61 -19.09
N PHE A 106 1.41 -3.00 -18.52
CA PHE A 106 1.44 -3.91 -17.38
C PHE A 106 0.87 -3.25 -16.12
N LEU A 107 1.33 -2.04 -15.79
CA LEU A 107 0.98 -1.30 -14.58
C LEU A 107 -0.48 -0.85 -14.56
N LYS A 108 -1.08 -0.62 -15.75
CA LYS A 108 -2.49 -0.27 -15.94
C LYS A 108 -3.46 -1.15 -15.14
N TYR A 109 -3.16 -2.44 -15.01
CA TYR A 109 -4.03 -3.39 -14.33
C TYR A 109 -3.48 -3.81 -12.96
N ARG A 110 -2.47 -3.14 -12.43
CA ARG A 110 -1.87 -3.44 -11.13
C ARG A 110 -2.25 -2.41 -10.08
N GLY A 111 -2.51 -2.92 -8.89
CA GLY A 111 -2.73 -2.15 -7.69
C GLY A 111 -1.88 -2.70 -6.56
N ILE A 112 -1.34 -1.80 -5.75
CA ILE A 112 -0.42 -2.09 -4.66
C ILE A 112 -1.05 -1.58 -3.38
N LEU A 113 -1.32 -2.50 -2.45
CA LEU A 113 -1.70 -2.16 -1.10
C LEU A 113 -0.50 -2.37 -0.18
N SER A 114 0.13 -1.26 0.20
CA SER A 114 1.23 -1.21 1.17
C SER A 114 0.70 -1.16 2.61
N LEU A 115 1.16 -2.08 3.45
CA LEU A 115 0.82 -2.22 4.87
C LEU A 115 2.11 -2.30 5.70
N THR A 116 2.04 -1.99 6.99
CA THR A 116 3.18 -2.16 7.92
C THR A 116 2.83 -3.06 9.08
N GLU A 117 3.86 -3.59 9.74
CA GLU A 117 3.78 -4.52 10.87
C GLU A 117 3.36 -3.88 12.19
N GLY A 118 3.49 -2.56 12.33
CA GLY A 118 3.27 -1.90 13.62
C GLY A 118 2.71 -0.49 13.51
N TYR A 119 1.89 -0.11 14.50
CA TYR A 119 1.45 1.26 14.68
C TYR A 119 2.50 2.15 15.38
N GLN A 120 3.60 1.58 15.88
CA GLN A 120 4.56 2.30 16.72
C GLN A 120 5.57 3.16 15.94
N ASN A 121 5.60 3.04 14.61
CA ASN A 121 6.57 3.77 13.80
C ASN A 121 6.34 5.30 13.87
N GLU A 122 7.27 6.01 14.48
CA GLU A 122 7.23 7.47 14.65
C GLU A 122 7.16 8.23 13.32
N LEU A 123 7.96 7.82 12.34
CA LEU A 123 8.03 8.48 11.03
C LEU A 123 6.69 8.38 10.31
N PHE A 124 5.95 7.28 10.47
CA PHE A 124 4.67 7.09 9.79
C PHE A 124 3.59 8.03 10.29
N TRP A 125 3.53 8.27 11.60
CA TRP A 125 2.59 9.25 12.15
C TRP A 125 2.91 10.66 11.64
N ILE A 126 4.18 11.02 11.53
CA ILE A 126 4.58 12.33 11.00
C ILE A 126 4.27 12.43 9.49
N HIS A 127 4.74 11.48 8.68
CA HIS A 127 4.65 11.55 7.22
C HIS A 127 3.23 11.38 6.68
N TYR A 128 2.44 10.45 7.22
CA TYR A 128 1.11 10.15 6.67
C TYR A 128 -0.02 10.85 7.39
N THR A 129 0.16 11.20 8.66
CA THR A 129 -0.94 11.72 9.50
C THR A 129 -0.70 13.14 9.99
N ASN A 130 0.54 13.67 9.85
CA ASN A 130 0.98 14.91 10.46
C ASN A 130 0.65 14.98 11.96
N GLU A 131 0.72 13.83 12.64
CA GLU A 131 0.32 13.58 14.04
C GLU A 131 -1.16 13.89 14.38
N LYS A 132 -2.01 14.13 13.37
CA LYS A 132 -3.41 14.56 13.54
C LYS A 132 -4.42 13.63 12.87
N GLY A 133 -3.95 12.66 12.09
CA GLY A 133 -4.79 11.66 11.42
C GLY A 133 -5.00 10.41 12.26
N TYR A 134 -5.12 9.28 11.58
CA TYR A 134 -5.43 8.00 12.21
C TYR A 134 -4.73 6.84 11.50
N CYS A 135 -4.69 5.70 12.18
CA CYS A 135 -4.22 4.43 11.68
C CYS A 135 -5.34 3.40 11.83
N ILE A 136 -5.50 2.50 10.87
CA ILE A 136 -6.37 1.34 11.01
C ILE A 136 -5.52 0.10 11.30
N GLU A 137 -5.96 -0.70 12.27
CA GLU A 137 -5.42 -2.03 12.57
C GLU A 137 -6.28 -3.08 11.87
N LEU A 138 -5.65 -3.90 11.05
CA LEU A 138 -6.26 -4.93 10.23
C LEU A 138 -5.85 -6.31 10.74
N ASN A 139 -6.81 -7.23 10.82
CA ASN A 139 -6.53 -8.63 11.09
C ASN A 139 -5.91 -9.28 9.84
N SER A 140 -4.64 -9.68 9.91
CA SER A 140 -3.90 -10.15 8.74
C SER A 140 -4.49 -11.42 8.14
N SER A 141 -4.88 -12.40 8.97
CA SER A 141 -5.46 -13.66 8.49
C SER A 141 -6.82 -13.46 7.82
N LYS A 142 -7.71 -12.66 8.42
CA LYS A 142 -9.01 -12.35 7.80
C LYS A 142 -8.85 -11.58 6.49
N LEU A 143 -7.92 -10.62 6.46
CA LEU A 143 -7.65 -9.83 5.25
C LEU A 143 -7.10 -10.71 4.12
N LYS A 144 -6.12 -11.56 4.44
CA LYS A 144 -5.52 -12.49 3.48
C LYS A 144 -6.57 -13.46 2.94
N ASN A 145 -7.35 -14.12 3.81
CA ASN A 145 -8.39 -15.04 3.40
C ASN A 145 -9.43 -14.36 2.50
N PHE A 146 -9.89 -13.16 2.86
CA PHE A 146 -10.82 -12.40 2.02
C PHE A 146 -10.27 -12.16 0.61
N PHE A 147 -9.01 -11.75 0.51
CA PHE A 147 -8.41 -11.48 -0.80
C PHE A 147 -8.12 -12.76 -1.59
N ASP A 148 -7.62 -13.81 -0.95
CA ASP A 148 -7.37 -15.10 -1.58
C ASP A 148 -8.67 -15.70 -2.14
N GLU A 149 -9.77 -15.64 -1.38
CA GLU A 149 -11.09 -16.11 -1.83
C GLU A 149 -11.64 -15.27 -2.99
N LYS A 150 -11.45 -13.94 -2.95
CA LYS A 150 -12.02 -13.01 -3.92
C LYS A 150 -11.25 -12.93 -5.24
N TYR A 151 -9.92 -13.09 -5.19
CA TYR A 151 -9.04 -12.84 -6.33
C TYR A 151 -8.16 -14.02 -6.71
N ALA A 152 -8.07 -15.07 -5.88
CA ALA A 152 -7.31 -16.28 -6.15
C ALA A 152 -5.89 -15.98 -6.69
N SER A 153 -5.55 -16.46 -7.88
CA SER A 153 -4.24 -16.28 -8.52
C SER A 153 -3.93 -14.86 -8.98
N ASP A 154 -4.89 -13.93 -8.96
CA ASP A 154 -4.67 -12.54 -9.36
C ASP A 154 -4.13 -11.66 -8.23
N ILE A 155 -3.96 -12.19 -7.01
CA ILE A 155 -3.38 -11.47 -5.88
C ILE A 155 -2.20 -12.22 -5.26
N MET A 156 -1.21 -11.45 -4.79
CA MET A 156 -0.07 -11.99 -4.06
C MET A 156 0.19 -11.15 -2.81
N LEU A 157 0.44 -11.81 -1.68
CA LEU A 157 0.93 -11.20 -0.44
C LEU A 157 2.41 -11.53 -0.28
N PHE A 158 3.25 -10.53 -0.01
CA PHE A 158 4.65 -10.73 0.30
C PHE A 158 5.23 -9.59 1.16
N PRO A 159 6.26 -9.89 1.98
CA PRO A 159 7.05 -8.86 2.64
C PRO A 159 8.02 -8.19 1.65
N ILE A 160 8.36 -6.93 1.90
CA ILE A 160 9.45 -6.26 1.20
C ILE A 160 10.80 -6.77 1.71
N ASN A 161 11.74 -6.93 0.77
CA ASN A 161 13.15 -7.18 1.07
C ASN A 161 13.93 -5.89 0.93
N TYR A 162 14.65 -5.53 1.98
CA TYR A 162 15.44 -4.32 2.03
C TYR A 162 16.90 -4.66 1.80
N LYS A 163 17.45 -4.23 0.67
CA LYS A 163 18.85 -4.45 0.33
C LYS A 163 19.34 -3.37 -0.62
N LYS A 164 20.66 -3.29 -0.81
CA LYS A 164 21.22 -2.50 -1.92
C LYS A 164 20.61 -2.96 -3.24
N LEU A 165 20.09 -2.01 -4.01
CA LEU A 165 19.47 -2.32 -5.30
C LEU A 165 20.50 -2.87 -6.28
N GLU A 166 20.19 -4.02 -6.87
CA GLU A 166 21.02 -4.71 -7.84
C GLU A 166 20.38 -4.69 -9.22
N ILE A 167 21.22 -4.59 -10.26
CA ILE A 167 20.81 -4.76 -11.65
C ILE A 167 20.53 -6.24 -11.90
N LEU A 168 19.34 -6.54 -12.39
CA LEU A 168 18.88 -7.89 -12.66
C LEU A 168 19.15 -8.27 -14.11
N ASN A 169 20.00 -9.25 -14.35
CA ASN A 169 20.18 -9.80 -15.70
C ASN A 169 18.93 -10.60 -16.10
N LEU A 170 18.20 -10.11 -17.11
CA LEU A 170 16.93 -10.68 -17.55
C LEU A 170 17.06 -12.17 -17.92
N ASN A 171 18.16 -12.57 -18.58
CA ASN A 171 18.37 -13.95 -19.01
C ASN A 171 18.45 -14.96 -17.86
N LYS A 172 18.84 -14.51 -16.66
CA LYS A 172 18.95 -15.40 -15.49
C LYS A 172 17.60 -15.74 -14.86
N VAL A 173 16.61 -14.86 -15.03
CA VAL A 173 15.34 -14.92 -14.29
C VAL A 173 14.11 -15.02 -15.20
N ALA A 174 14.23 -14.68 -16.48
CA ALA A 174 13.19 -14.90 -17.47
C ALA A 174 13.15 -16.37 -17.91
N ILE A 175 11.98 -16.82 -18.35
CA ILE A 175 11.81 -18.12 -19.03
C ILE A 175 11.66 -17.85 -20.52
N PHE A 176 12.43 -18.56 -21.34
CA PHE A 176 12.39 -18.45 -22.80
C PHE A 176 11.81 -19.73 -23.38
N GLU A 177 10.62 -19.64 -23.96
CA GLU A 177 9.98 -20.76 -24.63
C GLU A 177 10.09 -20.59 -26.15
N GLU A 178 10.71 -21.57 -26.81
CA GLU A 178 10.71 -21.66 -28.27
C GLU A 178 9.34 -22.16 -28.76
N ARG A 179 8.67 -21.39 -29.62
CA ARG A 179 7.44 -21.82 -30.29
C ARG A 179 7.71 -22.20 -31.73
N THR A 180 7.12 -23.31 -32.16
CA THR A 180 7.32 -23.92 -33.48
C THR A 180 6.55 -23.26 -34.64
N SER A 181 5.99 -22.05 -34.47
CA SER A 181 5.35 -21.33 -35.59
C SER A 181 5.25 -19.82 -35.40
N ILE A 182 5.68 -19.08 -36.44
CA ILE A 182 5.54 -17.63 -36.74
C ILE A 182 6.11 -16.65 -35.70
N PHE A 183 5.89 -16.86 -34.40
CA PHE A 183 6.55 -16.12 -33.32
C PHE A 183 7.69 -16.98 -32.76
N LYS A 184 8.93 -16.55 -32.98
CA LYS A 184 10.11 -17.42 -32.75
C LYS A 184 10.42 -17.69 -31.27
N GLN A 185 9.97 -16.86 -30.31
CA GLN A 185 10.19 -17.07 -28.87
C GLN A 185 9.13 -16.32 -28.06
N THR A 186 8.59 -16.93 -27.00
CA THR A 186 7.85 -16.23 -25.95
C THR A 186 8.74 -16.06 -24.72
N VAL A 187 8.70 -14.86 -24.12
CA VAL A 187 9.51 -14.52 -22.94
C VAL A 187 8.59 -14.27 -21.77
N ASP A 188 8.75 -15.06 -20.71
CA ASP A 188 8.13 -14.78 -19.41
C ASP A 188 9.06 -13.90 -18.58
N ILE A 189 8.56 -12.73 -18.18
CA ILE A 189 9.27 -11.73 -17.39
C ILE A 189 8.60 -11.45 -16.03
N ASN A 190 7.78 -12.37 -15.52
CA ASN A 190 7.07 -12.20 -14.26
C ASN A 190 8.02 -12.01 -13.07
N LEU A 191 9.10 -12.80 -12.96
CA LEU A 191 10.08 -12.67 -11.86
C LEU A 191 10.81 -11.30 -11.87
N PRO A 192 11.34 -10.82 -13.01
CA PRO A 192 11.86 -9.45 -13.11
C PRO A 192 10.89 -8.36 -12.65
N ILE A 193 9.62 -8.51 -12.99
CA ILE A 193 8.58 -7.57 -12.58
C ILE A 193 8.34 -7.65 -11.09
N ILE A 194 8.21 -8.84 -10.54
CA ILE A 194 8.01 -9.05 -9.10
C ILE A 194 9.19 -8.49 -8.30
N TYR A 195 10.42 -8.64 -8.78
CA TYR A 195 11.60 -8.01 -8.18
C TYR A 195 11.41 -6.50 -8.01
N SER A 196 10.90 -5.81 -9.04
CA SER A 196 10.64 -4.36 -8.99
C SER A 196 9.57 -3.92 -7.98
N PHE A 197 8.78 -4.85 -7.43
CA PHE A 197 7.78 -4.57 -6.39
C PHE A 197 8.13 -5.14 -5.02
N SER A 198 9.09 -6.05 -4.93
CA SER A 198 9.39 -6.82 -3.72
C SER A 198 10.73 -6.44 -3.08
N VAL A 199 11.50 -5.57 -3.73
CA VAL A 199 12.80 -5.11 -3.25
C VAL A 199 12.82 -3.59 -3.17
N LYS A 200 13.25 -3.08 -2.02
CA LYS A 200 13.51 -1.66 -1.77
C LYS A 200 14.93 -1.46 -1.27
N ASP A 201 15.43 -0.24 -1.41
CA ASP A 201 16.71 0.13 -0.81
C ASP A 201 16.66 0.03 0.73
N GLU A 202 17.81 -0.22 1.34
CA GLU A 202 17.94 -0.45 2.78
C GLU A 202 17.48 0.75 3.63
N PHE A 203 17.57 1.98 3.12
CA PHE A 203 17.11 3.14 3.88
C PHE A 203 15.59 3.14 4.15
N TRP A 204 14.79 2.38 3.39
CA TRP A 204 13.36 2.20 3.63
C TRP A 204 13.05 1.10 4.66
N LYS A 205 14.05 0.41 5.22
CA LYS A 205 13.85 -0.74 6.11
C LYS A 205 12.98 -0.44 7.33
N TYR A 206 12.93 0.81 7.78
CA TYR A 206 12.06 1.24 8.88
C TYR A 206 10.56 1.03 8.58
N GLU A 207 10.15 0.94 7.31
CA GLU A 207 8.75 0.76 6.93
C GLU A 207 8.18 -0.60 7.34
N ASN A 208 9.02 -1.65 7.45
CA ASN A 208 8.60 -3.03 7.71
C ASN A 208 7.36 -3.42 6.86
N GLU A 209 7.47 -3.19 5.56
CA GLU A 209 6.34 -3.17 4.64
C GLU A 209 5.96 -4.58 4.17
N TRP A 210 4.65 -4.80 4.08
CA TRP A 210 4.03 -5.91 3.36
C TRP A 210 3.17 -5.37 2.23
N ARG A 211 3.11 -6.11 1.13
CA ARG A 211 2.31 -5.73 -0.04
C ARG A 211 1.33 -6.80 -0.43
N PHE A 212 0.11 -6.36 -0.75
CA PHE A 212 -0.71 -7.07 -1.71
C PHE A 212 -0.48 -6.46 -3.10
N LEU A 213 -0.03 -7.28 -4.05
CA LEU A 213 0.00 -6.93 -5.46
C LEU A 213 -1.18 -7.59 -6.15
N LEU A 214 -2.16 -6.78 -6.56
CA LEU A 214 -3.40 -7.25 -7.17
C LEU A 214 -3.43 -6.90 -8.67
N LYS A 215 -3.81 -7.87 -9.49
CA LYS A 215 -4.19 -7.67 -10.89
C LYS A 215 -5.70 -7.53 -11.01
N LYS A 216 -6.17 -6.38 -11.47
CA LYS A 216 -7.61 -6.13 -11.72
C LYS A 216 -7.79 -5.30 -12.97
N LYS A 217 -8.66 -5.75 -13.88
CA LYS A 217 -8.95 -5.07 -15.15
C LYS A 217 -9.49 -3.64 -14.94
N ASP A 218 -10.22 -3.41 -13.85
CA ASP A 218 -10.88 -2.13 -13.59
C ASP A 218 -9.99 -1.07 -12.96
N PHE A 219 -8.72 -1.36 -12.63
CA PHE A 219 -7.84 -0.36 -12.02
C PHE A 219 -7.48 0.81 -12.94
N LYS A 220 -7.62 0.61 -14.26
CA LYS A 220 -7.40 1.58 -15.33
C LYS A 220 -6.00 2.24 -15.31
N HIS A 221 -5.67 2.88 -16.43
CA HIS A 221 -4.39 3.54 -16.59
C HIS A 221 -4.32 4.81 -15.74
N MET A 222 -3.11 5.16 -15.32
CA MET A 222 -2.81 6.49 -14.79
C MET A 222 -1.57 7.01 -15.48
N ASN A 223 -1.59 8.29 -15.83
CA ASN A 223 -0.44 8.93 -16.47
C ASN A 223 0.76 8.96 -15.53
N ASN A 224 1.96 9.01 -16.09
CA ASN A 224 3.16 9.15 -15.29
C ASN A 224 3.17 10.54 -14.64
N PRO A 225 3.49 10.69 -13.34
CA PRO A 225 3.57 11.99 -12.67
C PRO A 225 4.60 12.96 -13.29
N LEU A 226 5.53 12.46 -14.10
CA LEU A 226 6.49 13.28 -14.85
C LEU A 226 5.96 13.77 -16.20
N ASP A 227 4.84 13.24 -16.68
CA ASP A 227 4.24 13.64 -17.95
C ASP A 227 3.45 14.95 -17.78
N ILE A 228 3.65 15.88 -18.71
CA ILE A 228 2.82 17.10 -18.79
C ILE A 228 1.52 16.73 -19.50
N ILE A 229 0.44 16.62 -18.74
CA ILE A 229 -0.88 16.23 -19.24
C ILE A 229 -1.88 17.40 -19.24
N SER A 230 -2.91 17.28 -20.06
CA SER A 230 -4.05 18.20 -20.12
C SER A 230 -4.91 18.16 -18.85
N LYS A 231 -5.79 19.15 -18.70
CA LYS A 231 -6.74 19.19 -17.57
C LYS A 231 -7.76 18.05 -17.67
N GLU A 232 -8.13 17.69 -18.89
CA GLU A 232 -9.04 16.61 -19.22
C GLU A 232 -8.44 15.25 -18.81
N GLU A 233 -7.18 15.01 -19.16
CA GLU A 233 -6.44 13.80 -18.74
C GLU A 233 -6.29 13.73 -17.22
N LYS A 234 -5.98 14.85 -16.56
CA LYS A 234 -5.91 14.90 -15.10
C LYS A 234 -7.24 14.52 -14.44
N LYS A 235 -8.37 14.99 -14.99
CA LYS A 235 -9.70 14.63 -14.50
C LYS A 235 -9.98 13.14 -14.67
N ILE A 236 -9.56 12.55 -15.79
CA ILE A 236 -9.66 11.10 -16.03
C ILE A 236 -8.84 10.32 -15.00
N ASP A 237 -7.63 10.75 -14.68
CA ASP A 237 -6.83 10.13 -13.63
C ASP A 237 -7.52 10.20 -12.26
N GLU A 238 -8.08 11.37 -11.90
CA GLU A 238 -8.84 11.55 -10.66
C GLU A 238 -10.08 10.63 -10.58
N GLU A 239 -10.79 10.46 -11.69
CA GLU A 239 -11.91 9.50 -11.81
C GLU A 239 -11.41 8.05 -11.68
N ASN A 240 -10.28 7.71 -12.31
CA ASN A 240 -9.71 6.37 -12.26
C ASN A 240 -9.25 5.97 -10.85
N LEU A 241 -8.80 6.92 -10.01
CA LEU A 241 -8.45 6.66 -8.62
C LEU A 241 -9.60 6.02 -7.83
N THR A 242 -10.85 6.37 -8.13
CA THR A 242 -12.01 5.84 -7.39
C THR A 242 -12.18 4.33 -7.54
N SER A 243 -11.83 3.78 -8.71
CA SER A 243 -11.93 2.35 -9.03
C SER A 243 -10.92 1.46 -8.27
N ARG A 244 -9.95 2.11 -7.62
CA ARG A 244 -8.86 1.47 -6.89
C ARG A 244 -9.16 1.24 -5.41
N ASN A 245 -10.31 1.70 -4.92
CA ASN A 245 -10.83 1.31 -3.62
C ASN A 245 -11.48 -0.07 -3.71
N ILE A 246 -11.02 -1.00 -2.88
CA ILE A 246 -11.60 -2.33 -2.77
C ILE A 246 -12.29 -2.44 -1.42
N GLU A 247 -13.61 -2.61 -1.43
CA GLU A 247 -14.39 -2.89 -0.22
C GLU A 247 -13.94 -4.21 0.40
N ILE A 248 -13.79 -4.19 1.74
CA ILE A 248 -13.39 -5.31 2.59
C ILE A 248 -14.46 -5.56 3.66
N PRO A 249 -14.54 -6.78 4.22
CA PRO A 249 -15.42 -7.06 5.34
C PRO A 249 -15.06 -6.22 6.58
N ILE A 250 -16.06 -5.62 7.24
CA ILE A 250 -15.87 -4.75 8.42
C ILE A 250 -15.19 -5.46 9.61
N ASN A 251 -15.31 -6.79 9.67
CA ASN A 251 -14.68 -7.61 10.72
C ASN A 251 -13.17 -7.81 10.50
N VAL A 252 -12.61 -7.35 9.39
CA VAL A 252 -11.17 -7.29 9.13
C VAL A 252 -10.53 -6.13 9.89
N ILE A 253 -11.23 -5.00 10.04
CA ILE A 253 -10.72 -3.85 10.79
C ILE A 253 -10.95 -4.12 12.28
N ASP A 254 -9.88 -4.27 13.05
CA ASP A 254 -9.94 -4.53 14.49
C ASP A 254 -9.95 -3.20 15.29
N LYS A 255 -9.19 -2.17 14.87
CA LYS A 255 -9.14 -0.87 15.55
C LYS A 255 -9.03 0.31 14.58
N ILE A 256 -9.58 1.44 15.01
CA ILE A 256 -9.25 2.78 14.50
C ILE A 256 -8.46 3.50 15.60
N ILE A 257 -7.19 3.80 15.32
CA ILE A 257 -6.23 4.37 16.27
C ILE A 257 -5.99 5.82 15.89
N LEU A 258 -6.43 6.75 16.75
CA LEU A 258 -6.21 8.17 16.59
C LEU A 258 -4.80 8.55 17.03
N ALA A 259 -4.21 9.52 16.33
CA ALA A 259 -2.89 10.06 16.65
C ALA A 259 -2.85 10.78 18.02
N PRO A 260 -1.66 11.00 18.61
CA PRO A 260 -1.52 11.62 19.94
C PRO A 260 -2.15 13.01 20.01
N VAL A 261 -1.93 13.84 18.98
CA VAL A 261 -2.46 15.21 18.96
C VAL A 261 -3.73 15.33 18.11
N PHE A 262 -4.52 14.25 17.97
CA PHE A 262 -5.79 14.30 17.26
C PHE A 262 -6.73 15.37 17.85
N PHE A 263 -6.86 15.44 19.17
CA PHE A 263 -7.67 16.46 19.85
C PHE A 263 -6.87 17.75 20.06
N ASN A 264 -6.74 18.56 19.00
CA ASN A 264 -5.96 19.80 18.98
C ASN A 264 -6.80 21.04 18.62
N ASN A 265 -6.15 22.21 18.68
CA ASN A 265 -6.76 23.52 18.42
C ASN A 265 -7.02 23.86 16.94
N HIS A 266 -6.51 23.08 15.99
CA HIS A 266 -6.90 23.21 14.59
C HIS A 266 -8.30 22.64 14.37
N ILE A 267 -8.56 21.45 14.92
CA ILE A 267 -9.84 20.74 14.76
C ILE A 267 -10.90 21.29 15.71
N PHE A 268 -10.51 21.70 16.93
CA PHE A 268 -11.43 22.11 17.98
C PHE A 268 -11.07 23.46 18.58
N HIS A 269 -12.03 24.36 18.76
CA HIS A 269 -11.78 25.68 19.34
C HIS A 269 -12.10 25.78 20.84
N LYS A 270 -12.76 24.75 21.41
CA LYS A 270 -13.16 24.73 22.83
C LYS A 270 -13.23 23.30 23.36
N LYS A 271 -12.83 23.11 24.62
CA LYS A 271 -13.01 21.87 25.41
C LYS A 271 -13.72 22.21 26.72
N THR A 272 -14.69 21.38 27.13
CA THR A 272 -15.32 21.42 28.47
C THR A 272 -15.63 20.01 28.95
N LEU A 273 -16.22 19.89 30.14
CA LEU A 273 -16.73 18.64 30.67
C LEU A 273 -18.27 18.68 30.72
N GLU A 274 -18.91 17.59 30.29
CA GLU A 274 -20.36 17.38 30.39
C GLU A 274 -20.61 16.01 31.02
N SER A 275 -21.14 15.99 32.25
CA SER A 275 -21.39 14.76 33.02
C SER A 275 -20.17 13.83 33.14
N GLY A 276 -18.99 14.42 33.37
CA GLY A 276 -17.71 13.70 33.46
C GLY A 276 -17.09 13.27 32.13
N ASN A 277 -17.74 13.55 31.00
CA ASN A 277 -17.22 13.29 29.65
C ASN A 277 -16.61 14.54 29.03
N GLU A 278 -15.66 14.36 28.12
CA GLU A 278 -15.01 15.47 27.43
C GLU A 278 -15.86 15.93 26.24
N LYS A 279 -16.18 17.22 26.19
CA LYS A 279 -16.91 17.85 25.09
C LYS A 279 -16.00 18.78 24.30
N PHE A 280 -15.88 18.53 23.01
CA PHE A 280 -15.04 19.30 22.08
C PHE A 280 -15.90 19.96 21.01
N TRP A 281 -15.73 21.27 20.81
CA TRP A 281 -16.43 22.02 19.77
C TRP A 281 -15.58 22.19 18.53
N PHE A 282 -16.13 21.90 17.36
CA PHE A 282 -15.42 21.96 16.08
C PHE A 282 -15.08 23.40 15.69
N THR A 283 -13.94 23.61 15.04
CA THR A 283 -13.63 24.87 14.37
C THR A 283 -14.47 25.01 13.09
N LYS A 284 -15.03 26.19 12.82
CA LYS A 284 -15.96 26.43 11.68
C LYS A 284 -15.39 26.05 10.30
N SER A 285 -14.07 26.10 10.11
CA SER A 285 -13.39 25.80 8.85
C SER A 285 -13.51 24.34 8.42
N ASP A 286 -13.54 23.42 9.38
CA ASP A 286 -13.35 21.98 9.12
C ASP A 286 -14.55 21.13 9.54
N VAL A 287 -15.69 21.78 9.84
CA VAL A 287 -16.86 21.13 10.42
C VAL A 287 -17.32 19.94 9.58
N ASN A 288 -17.38 20.07 8.26
CA ASN A 288 -17.96 19.02 7.40
C ASN A 288 -17.16 17.71 7.43
N ASP A 289 -15.83 17.76 7.20
CA ASP A 289 -15.01 16.56 7.14
C ASP A 289 -14.83 15.90 8.51
N ILE A 290 -14.65 16.70 9.56
CA ILE A 290 -14.46 16.20 10.92
C ILE A 290 -15.76 15.63 11.48
N TYR A 291 -16.89 16.32 11.29
CA TYR A 291 -18.19 15.80 11.67
C TYR A 291 -18.49 14.48 10.94
N LYS A 292 -18.24 14.44 9.62
CA LYS A 292 -18.40 13.22 8.83
C LYS A 292 -17.54 12.07 9.36
N PHE A 293 -16.27 12.34 9.69
CA PHE A 293 -15.38 11.36 10.32
C PHE A 293 -15.97 10.79 11.61
N PHE A 294 -16.36 11.64 12.57
CA PHE A 294 -16.95 11.17 13.82
C PHE A 294 -18.27 10.44 13.63
N LYS A 295 -19.08 10.85 12.64
CA LYS A 295 -20.32 10.17 12.29
C LYS A 295 -20.05 8.74 11.82
N ILE A 296 -19.07 8.56 10.92
CA ILE A 296 -18.63 7.23 10.46
C ILE A 296 -18.16 6.37 11.63
N LEU A 297 -17.34 6.94 12.53
CA LEU A 297 -16.85 6.22 13.70
C LEU A 297 -18.00 5.77 14.62
N LEU A 298 -18.98 6.64 14.86
CA LEU A 298 -20.14 6.31 15.69
C LEU A 298 -21.03 5.24 15.05
N GLU A 299 -21.22 5.27 13.73
CA GLU A 299 -22.11 4.35 13.03
C GLU A 299 -21.48 2.97 12.78
N LYS A 300 -20.17 2.90 12.51
CA LYS A 300 -19.51 1.67 12.05
C LYS A 300 -18.42 1.13 12.97
N TYR A 301 -17.82 1.97 13.82
CA TYR A 301 -16.60 1.63 14.57
C TYR A 301 -16.70 1.98 16.06
N HIS A 302 -17.91 2.13 16.60
CA HIS A 302 -18.17 2.71 17.93
C HIS A 302 -17.42 2.01 19.09
N ASP A 303 -17.13 0.73 18.96
CA ASP A 303 -16.43 -0.10 19.95
C ASP A 303 -14.93 -0.29 19.66
N LYS A 304 -14.44 0.26 18.54
CA LYS A 304 -13.11 0.06 17.97
C LYS A 304 -12.22 1.31 17.96
N ILE A 305 -12.60 2.38 18.68
CA ILE A 305 -11.84 3.64 18.66
C ILE A 305 -10.83 3.66 19.79
N PHE A 306 -9.57 3.92 19.43
CA PHE A 306 -8.44 3.99 20.34
C PHE A 306 -7.63 5.26 20.07
N GLN A 307 -6.80 5.67 21.01
CA GLN A 307 -5.83 6.74 20.82
C GLN A 307 -4.48 6.29 21.34
N VAL A 308 -3.47 6.52 20.51
CA VAL A 308 -2.08 6.30 20.87
C VAL A 308 -1.52 7.52 21.59
N ASP A 309 -0.59 7.30 22.52
CA ASP A 309 0.16 8.36 23.19
C ASP A 309 1.66 8.04 23.13
N LYS A 310 2.50 9.05 23.37
CA LYS A 310 3.96 8.90 23.47
C LYS A 310 4.36 8.79 24.93
N VAL A 311 5.00 7.68 25.28
CA VAL A 311 5.49 7.42 26.64
C VAL A 311 7.00 7.27 26.60
N LEU A 312 7.68 7.98 27.49
CA LEU A 312 9.10 7.82 27.72
C LEU A 312 9.33 6.52 28.49
N ASN A 313 10.12 5.62 27.93
CA ASN A 313 10.67 4.48 28.63
C ASN A 313 11.97 4.91 29.32
N TYR A 314 11.97 4.88 30.65
CA TYR A 314 13.11 5.30 31.45
C TYR A 314 14.23 4.26 31.50
N ASP A 315 13.94 2.99 31.18
CA ASP A 315 14.94 1.92 31.24
C ASP A 315 15.96 2.02 30.10
N ASP A 316 15.52 2.45 28.91
CA ASP A 316 16.35 2.55 27.70
C ASP A 316 16.40 3.97 27.10
N ASN A 317 15.77 4.96 27.76
CA ASN A 317 15.62 6.33 27.28
C ASN A 317 14.96 6.45 25.88
N SER A 318 14.13 5.48 25.49
CA SER A 318 13.37 5.51 24.24
C SER A 318 11.99 6.15 24.42
N VAL A 319 11.44 6.71 23.35
CA VAL A 319 10.05 7.16 23.30
C VAL A 319 9.25 6.14 22.52
N ASN A 320 8.26 5.54 23.18
CA ASN A 320 7.43 4.49 22.61
C ASN A 320 5.99 4.97 22.45
N ARG A 321 5.35 4.47 21.40
CA ARG A 321 3.92 4.64 21.19
C ARG A 321 3.15 3.52 21.84
N VAL A 322 2.18 3.89 22.68
CA VAL A 322 1.30 2.94 23.37
C VAL A 322 -0.15 3.32 23.17
N LEU A 323 -1.04 2.33 23.03
CA LEU A 323 -2.49 2.60 23.02
C LEU A 323 -2.90 3.01 24.43
N ARG A 324 -3.03 4.32 24.67
CA ARG A 324 -3.29 4.85 26.00
C ARG A 324 -4.76 4.88 26.35
N TYR A 325 -5.61 5.17 25.36
CA TYR A 325 -7.04 5.38 25.61
C TYR A 325 -7.90 4.56 24.68
N LYS A 326 -8.95 3.95 25.23
CA LYS A 326 -10.15 3.56 24.49
C LYS A 326 -11.12 4.73 24.48
N ILE A 327 -11.64 5.08 23.30
CA ILE A 327 -12.55 6.22 23.11
C ILE A 327 -13.95 5.69 22.83
N GLN A 328 -14.94 6.27 23.49
CA GLN A 328 -16.35 6.05 23.19
C GLN A 328 -16.98 7.40 22.83
N ILE A 329 -17.64 7.48 21.68
CA ILE A 329 -18.44 8.65 21.30
C ILE A 329 -19.78 8.54 22.03
N ILE A 330 -20.08 9.52 22.89
CA ILE A 330 -21.31 9.56 23.69
C ILE A 330 -22.41 10.34 22.96
N LYS A 331 -22.02 11.45 22.31
CA LYS A 331 -22.94 12.31 21.57
C LYS A 331 -22.20 13.02 20.46
N LEU A 332 -22.85 13.14 19.30
CA LEU A 332 -22.36 13.90 18.17
C LEU A 332 -23.42 14.93 17.75
N SER A 333 -22.97 16.15 17.49
CA SER A 333 -23.75 17.27 16.96
C SER A 333 -22.94 17.94 15.86
N VAL A 334 -23.57 18.73 15.00
CA VAL A 334 -22.88 19.48 13.95
C VAL A 334 -21.82 20.45 14.51
N ASP A 335 -21.96 20.89 15.77
CA ASP A 335 -21.04 21.85 16.38
C ASP A 335 -20.02 21.20 17.35
N TYR A 336 -20.28 19.98 17.82
CA TYR A 336 -19.45 19.36 18.85
C TYR A 336 -19.53 17.83 18.89
N VAL A 337 -18.54 17.23 19.52
CA VAL A 337 -18.53 15.82 19.92
C VAL A 337 -18.30 15.69 21.43
N ILE A 338 -19.04 14.79 22.06
CA ILE A 338 -18.83 14.38 23.46
C ILE A 338 -18.27 12.97 23.44
N ILE A 339 -17.12 12.79 24.09
CA ILE A 339 -16.43 11.51 24.18
C ILE A 339 -16.13 11.13 25.63
N LYS A 340 -16.07 9.83 25.87
CA LYS A 340 -15.49 9.25 27.08
C LYS A 340 -14.15 8.63 26.72
N LYS A 341 -13.10 8.98 27.46
CA LYS A 341 -11.78 8.34 27.38
C LYS A 341 -11.63 7.40 28.56
N ALA A 342 -11.37 6.12 28.28
CA ALA A 342 -11.01 5.13 29.29
C ALA A 342 -9.54 4.77 29.11
N GLU A 343 -8.74 4.93 30.16
CA GLU A 343 -7.33 4.58 30.13
C GLU A 343 -7.14 3.06 30.07
N ILE A 344 -6.23 2.62 29.21
CA ILE A 344 -5.86 1.22 29.06
C ILE A 344 -4.70 0.96 30.01
N LYS A 345 -4.91 0.06 30.97
CA LYS A 345 -3.87 -0.42 31.87
C LYS A 345 -3.15 -1.60 31.20
N TYR A 346 -1.84 -1.52 31.18
CA TYR A 346 -0.94 -2.56 30.69
C TYR A 346 -0.39 -3.38 31.83
#